data_AF-A0AAD4QZ81-F1
#
_entry.id   AF-A0AAD4QZ81-F1
#
_cell.length_a   1.000
_cell.length_b   1.000
_cell.length_c   1.000
_cell.angle_alpha   90.00
_cell.angle_beta   90.00
_cell.angle_gamma   90.00
#
_symmetry.space_group_name_H-M   'P 1'
#
loop_
_entity.id
_entity.type
_entity.pdbx_description
1 polymer ?
#
loop_
_entity_poly.entity_id
_entity_poly.type
_entity_poly.pdbx_seq_one_letter_code
_entity_poly.pdbx_strand_id
1 'polypeptide(L)'
;MDRLVCGICTEELGSDKDVCCLPCGHVKHTACLREWCKLQNDQREKKCPNCGGNAKCVNFRKLFFDKEPNLETKAPEVSQEPSVQSGTVTNDANKQDLEKCKSELEAAHKRADRLEQSNRLLETMLHNSETELRRTSEKNREQAQELSEAQAKIRDLEAKLSESDLGQVIVLLKEKVGKLENGEIARLKSLHDAAKEELEIVQRRRQNLTERVLKLSEEVKKLSSENAKFKQELNDSQERLAASEKRNADANKERETMAERKRNCQVKMILFKRKLFEDINRFVGEMSREIEEPKAESGTLPNLTRSALVEIPPVLKKRTLNQEFGSKDGSAKKVKPNESVEEIYLS
;
A
#
# COMPACT_ATOMS: atom_id res chain seq x y z
N MET A 1 -55.30 13.24 11.00
CA MET A 1 -54.36 12.31 11.65
C MET A 1 -53.04 12.46 10.95
N ASP A 2 -51.99 12.83 11.69
CA ASP A 2 -50.67 12.99 11.10
C ASP A 2 -50.06 11.63 10.80
N ARG A 3 -49.56 11.44 9.57
CA ARG A 3 -48.96 10.18 9.15
C ARG A 3 -47.62 10.01 9.87
N LEU A 4 -47.48 8.92 10.63
CA LEU A 4 -46.23 8.59 11.30
C LEU A 4 -45.19 8.15 10.27
N VAL A 5 -44.13 8.92 10.10
CA VAL A 5 -43.05 8.64 9.11
C VAL A 5 -41.74 8.26 9.77
N CYS A 6 -41.03 7.32 9.15
CA CYS A 6 -39.71 6.89 9.57
C CYS A 6 -38.68 7.96 9.17
N GLY A 7 -38.33 8.87 10.09
CA GLY A 7 -37.26 9.87 9.89
C GLY A 7 -35.83 9.34 9.67
N ILE A 8 -35.64 8.16 9.05
CA ILE A 8 -34.39 7.70 8.42
C ILE A 8 -34.62 7.58 6.89
N CYS A 9 -35.63 6.81 6.46
CA CYS A 9 -35.95 6.62 5.03
C CYS A 9 -37.09 7.52 4.51
N THR A 10 -37.73 8.31 5.38
CA THR A 10 -38.93 9.15 5.15
C THR A 10 -40.23 8.41 4.76
N GLU A 11 -40.21 7.08 4.66
CA GLU A 11 -41.41 6.28 4.37
C GLU A 11 -42.38 6.19 5.56
N GLU A 12 -43.66 5.90 5.27
CA GLU A 12 -44.73 5.74 6.25
C GLU A 12 -44.55 4.48 7.14
N LEU A 13 -44.84 4.61 8.43
CA LEU A 13 -44.79 3.54 9.43
C LEU A 13 -46.10 2.72 9.40
N GLY A 14 -46.35 2.04 8.28
CA GLY A 14 -47.51 1.18 8.08
C GLY A 14 -47.40 -0.21 8.71
N SER A 15 -48.53 -0.92 8.83
CA SER A 15 -48.64 -2.26 9.44
C SER A 15 -47.82 -3.36 8.77
N ASP A 16 -47.37 -3.14 7.54
CA ASP A 16 -46.79 -4.17 6.69
C ASP A 16 -45.25 -4.20 6.75
N LYS A 17 -44.65 -3.26 7.50
CA LYS A 17 -43.20 -3.22 7.75
C LYS A 17 -42.93 -3.28 9.26
N ASP A 18 -42.06 -4.20 9.67
CA ASP A 18 -41.59 -4.32 11.06
C ASP A 18 -41.09 -2.96 11.61
N VAL A 19 -41.66 -2.51 12.74
CA VAL A 19 -41.27 -1.28 13.43
C VAL A 19 -40.70 -1.55 14.83
N CYS A 20 -39.75 -0.71 15.23
CA CYS A 20 -39.14 -0.73 16.56
C CYS A 20 -39.18 0.65 17.20
N CYS A 21 -39.37 0.67 18.52
CA CYS A 21 -39.22 1.85 19.35
C CYS A 21 -37.83 1.88 20.02
N LEU A 22 -37.20 3.06 19.98
CA LEU A 22 -35.97 3.38 20.71
C LEU A 22 -36.27 3.66 22.20
N PRO A 23 -35.27 3.55 23.11
CA PRO A 23 -35.46 3.93 24.52
C PRO A 23 -35.91 5.38 24.75
N CYS A 24 -35.68 6.26 23.78
CA CYS A 24 -36.13 7.66 23.76
C CYS A 24 -37.51 7.87 23.10
N GLY A 25 -38.34 6.83 22.97
CA GLY A 25 -39.71 6.90 22.46
C GLY A 25 -39.86 7.04 20.93
N HIS A 26 -38.78 7.26 20.19
CA HIS A 26 -38.84 7.42 18.74
C HIS A 26 -39.02 6.08 18.01
N VAL A 27 -39.95 6.02 17.06
CA VAL A 27 -40.26 4.82 16.26
C VAL A 27 -39.58 4.89 14.89
N LYS A 28 -39.04 3.75 14.41
CA LYS A 28 -38.42 3.56 13.07
C LYS A 28 -38.75 2.17 12.53
N HIS A 29 -38.65 1.97 11.22
CA HIS A 29 -38.59 0.62 10.65
C HIS A 29 -37.37 -0.12 11.19
N THR A 30 -37.54 -1.40 11.52
CA THR A 30 -36.50 -2.25 12.10
C THR A 30 -35.28 -2.38 11.18
N ALA A 31 -35.48 -2.39 9.85
CA ALA A 31 -34.39 -2.42 8.86
C ALA A 31 -33.52 -1.15 8.93
N CYS A 32 -34.12 0.03 8.78
CA CYS A 32 -33.44 1.31 8.84
C CYS A 32 -32.66 1.51 10.15
N LEU A 33 -33.23 1.05 11.26
CA LEU A 33 -32.58 1.17 12.57
C LEU A 33 -31.36 0.25 12.72
N ARG A 34 -31.40 -0.97 12.16
CA ARG A 34 -30.22 -1.86 12.09
C ARG A 34 -29.11 -1.29 11.20
N GLU A 35 -29.47 -0.68 10.09
CA GLU A 35 -28.51 -0.06 9.16
C GLU A 35 -27.85 1.18 9.78
N TRP A 36 -28.63 2.07 10.40
CA TRP A 36 -28.13 3.19 11.21
C TRP A 36 -27.13 2.72 12.28
N CYS A 37 -27.46 1.63 12.98
CA CYS A 37 -26.57 1.03 13.96
C CYS A 37 -25.26 0.49 13.37
N LYS A 38 -25.23 0.03 12.11
CA LYS A 38 -23.99 -0.42 11.44
C LYS A 38 -23.12 0.76 11.01
N LEU A 39 -23.73 1.84 10.50
CA LEU A 39 -23.00 3.05 10.10
C LEU A 39 -22.34 3.75 11.30
N GLN A 40 -22.96 3.67 12.48
CA GLN A 40 -22.44 4.24 13.73
C GLN A 40 -21.42 3.34 14.46
N ASN A 41 -20.71 2.43 13.77
CA ASN A 41 -19.87 1.42 14.41
C ASN A 41 -18.65 1.98 15.18
N ASP A 42 -18.07 3.11 14.74
CA ASP A 42 -16.91 3.72 15.40
C ASP A 42 -17.26 4.63 16.59
N GLN A 43 -18.54 4.93 16.81
CA GLN A 43 -18.96 5.73 17.96
C GLN A 43 -19.26 4.83 19.17
N ARG A 44 -18.55 5.07 20.28
CA ARG A 44 -18.76 4.38 21.58
C ARG A 44 -20.20 4.52 22.10
N GLU A 45 -20.91 5.55 21.67
CA GLU A 45 -22.31 5.80 21.99
C GLU A 45 -23.13 5.95 20.70
N LYS A 46 -23.97 4.95 20.41
CA LYS A 46 -24.89 5.03 19.27
C LYS A 46 -26.07 5.93 19.65
N LYS A 47 -26.38 6.92 18.81
CA LYS A 47 -27.36 7.98 19.10
C LYS A 47 -28.60 7.91 18.20
N CYS A 48 -29.74 8.32 18.76
CA CYS A 48 -31.00 8.44 18.02
C CYS A 48 -30.88 9.53 16.95
N PRO A 49 -31.26 9.27 15.67
CA PRO A 49 -31.17 10.26 14.59
C PRO A 49 -32.08 11.48 14.80
N ASN A 50 -33.15 11.37 15.61
CA ASN A 50 -34.09 12.47 15.84
C ASN A 50 -33.73 13.39 17.01
N CYS A 51 -33.15 12.84 18.09
CA CYS A 51 -32.96 13.60 19.34
C CYS A 51 -31.56 13.46 19.97
N GLY A 52 -30.63 12.74 19.34
CA GLY A 52 -29.28 12.50 19.87
C GLY A 52 -29.22 11.59 21.12
N GLY A 53 -30.37 11.22 21.71
CA GLY A 53 -30.45 10.38 22.90
C GLY A 53 -29.86 8.97 22.70
N ASN A 54 -29.42 8.35 23.80
CA ASN A 54 -28.70 7.08 23.77
C ASN A 54 -29.56 5.94 23.17
N ALA A 55 -29.07 5.37 22.07
CA ALA A 55 -29.71 4.35 21.26
C ALA A 55 -28.91 3.05 21.30
N LYS A 56 -28.84 2.39 22.47
CA LYS A 56 -28.20 1.08 22.62
C LYS A 56 -28.85 0.07 21.65
N CYS A 57 -28.11 -0.32 20.61
CA CYS A 57 -28.61 -1.16 19.49
C CYS A 57 -28.96 -2.62 19.85
N VAL A 58 -28.97 -2.95 21.14
CA VAL A 58 -29.41 -4.24 21.71
C VAL A 58 -30.83 -4.16 22.31
N ASN A 59 -31.35 -2.96 22.59
CA ASN A 59 -32.56 -2.77 23.40
C ASN A 59 -33.74 -2.19 22.59
N PHE A 60 -33.95 -2.68 21.36
CA PHE A 60 -35.10 -2.27 20.54
C PHE A 60 -36.35 -3.07 20.91
N ARG A 61 -37.42 -2.37 21.29
CA ARG A 61 -38.73 -3.01 21.46
C ARG A 61 -39.44 -3.05 20.12
N LYS A 62 -39.60 -4.25 19.56
CA LYS A 62 -40.45 -4.46 18.38
C LYS A 62 -41.90 -4.16 18.76
N LEU A 63 -42.57 -3.29 18.01
CA LEU A 63 -43.99 -3.02 18.19
C LEU A 63 -44.76 -3.99 17.29
N PHE A 64 -45.78 -4.62 17.85
CA PHE A 64 -46.74 -5.43 17.11
C PHE A 64 -48.05 -4.63 17.07
N PHE A 65 -48.56 -4.38 15.88
CA PHE A 65 -49.91 -3.86 15.69
C PHE A 65 -50.80 -5.04 15.36
N ASP A 66 -51.65 -5.43 16.29
CA ASP A 66 -52.75 -6.34 15.97
C ASP A 66 -53.64 -5.65 14.94
N LYS A 67 -53.71 -6.21 13.73
CA LYS A 67 -54.69 -5.76 12.74
C LYS A 67 -56.05 -6.11 13.30
N GLU A 68 -56.78 -5.12 13.83
CA GLU A 68 -58.19 -5.30 14.20
C GLU A 68 -58.90 -5.95 13.00
N PRO A 69 -59.53 -7.12 13.17
CA PRO A 69 -60.27 -7.73 12.09
C PRO A 69 -61.40 -6.77 11.73
N ASN A 70 -61.40 -6.30 10.47
CA ASN A 70 -62.29 -5.26 9.96
C ASN A 70 -63.76 -5.56 10.33
N LEU A 71 -64.25 -4.93 11.41
CA LEU A 71 -65.60 -5.07 11.93
C LEU A 71 -66.56 -4.26 11.06
N GLU A 72 -66.73 -4.70 9.82
CA GLU A 72 -67.86 -4.33 8.97
C GLU A 72 -69.14 -4.86 9.64
N THR A 73 -69.67 -4.02 10.52
CA THR A 73 -70.83 -4.30 11.37
C THR A 73 -72.08 -4.44 10.50
N LYS A 74 -72.36 -5.67 10.07
CA LYS A 74 -73.69 -6.03 9.55
C LYS A 74 -74.69 -5.96 10.69
N ALA A 75 -75.49 -4.90 10.70
CA ALA A 75 -76.61 -4.76 11.63
C ALA A 75 -77.61 -5.92 11.43
N PRO A 76 -78.02 -6.64 12.49
CA PRO A 76 -79.11 -7.61 12.40
C PRO A 76 -80.44 -6.88 12.26
N GLU A 77 -81.23 -7.27 11.26
CA GLU A 77 -82.61 -6.81 11.11
C GLU A 77 -83.47 -7.18 12.33
N VAL A 78 -84.27 -6.21 12.78
CA VAL A 78 -85.34 -6.44 13.75
C VAL A 78 -86.42 -7.29 13.10
N SER A 79 -86.81 -8.41 13.72
CA SER A 79 -87.96 -9.19 13.28
C SER A 79 -88.64 -9.99 14.39
N GLN A 80 -89.96 -9.83 14.41
CA GLN A 80 -91.00 -10.77 14.87
C GLN A 80 -91.22 -10.97 16.38
N GLU A 81 -92.35 -10.43 16.83
CA GLU A 81 -93.14 -10.93 17.96
C GLU A 81 -93.64 -12.36 17.67
N PRO A 82 -93.81 -13.21 18.71
CA PRO A 82 -94.72 -14.34 18.65
C PRO A 82 -95.80 -14.28 19.74
N SER A 83 -97.03 -14.02 19.27
CA SER A 83 -98.29 -14.68 19.67
C SER A 83 -98.38 -15.31 21.07
N VAL A 84 -99.20 -14.69 21.93
CA VAL A 84 -99.75 -15.28 23.15
C VAL A 84 -100.43 -16.63 22.86
N GLN A 85 -100.03 -17.69 23.55
CA GLN A 85 -100.85 -18.90 23.72
C GLN A 85 -101.09 -19.20 25.20
N SER A 86 -102.36 -19.35 25.53
CA SER A 86 -102.86 -19.65 26.87
C SER A 86 -102.60 -21.10 27.24
N GLY A 87 -102.09 -21.35 28.45
CA GLY A 87 -101.87 -22.70 29.00
C GLY A 87 -101.84 -22.67 30.53
N THR A 88 -102.84 -23.27 31.17
CA THR A 88 -103.07 -23.20 32.62
C THR A 88 -102.12 -24.09 33.45
N VAL A 89 -100.86 -23.68 33.61
CA VAL A 89 -99.90 -24.24 34.60
C VAL A 89 -98.90 -23.16 35.05
N THR A 90 -99.24 -22.28 36.01
CA THR A 90 -98.34 -21.16 36.37
C THR A 90 -98.14 -20.83 37.85
N ASN A 91 -98.85 -21.42 38.82
CA ASN A 91 -98.63 -21.07 40.24
C ASN A 91 -97.23 -21.48 40.76
N ASP A 92 -96.71 -22.65 40.37
CA ASP A 92 -95.36 -23.08 40.77
C ASP A 92 -94.26 -22.35 39.97
N ALA A 93 -94.50 -22.04 38.69
CA ALA A 93 -93.59 -21.24 37.87
C ALA A 93 -93.43 -19.82 38.44
N ASN A 94 -94.54 -19.14 38.72
CA ASN A 94 -94.54 -17.80 39.33
C ASN A 94 -93.86 -17.79 40.71
N LYS A 95 -93.96 -18.88 41.48
CA LYS A 95 -93.27 -19.02 42.77
C LYS A 95 -91.76 -19.20 42.59
N GLN A 96 -91.33 -19.97 41.61
CA GLN A 96 -89.92 -20.14 41.25
C GLN A 96 -89.31 -18.83 40.74
N ASP A 97 -90.03 -18.09 39.89
CA ASP A 97 -89.62 -16.78 39.38
C ASP A 97 -89.55 -15.73 40.49
N LEU A 98 -90.51 -15.72 41.42
CA LEU A 98 -90.47 -14.82 42.59
C LEU A 98 -89.24 -15.08 43.47
N GLU A 99 -88.90 -16.34 43.73
CA GLU A 99 -87.74 -16.70 44.54
C GLU A 99 -86.42 -16.38 43.82
N LYS A 100 -86.38 -16.59 42.50
CA LYS A 100 -85.28 -16.15 41.63
C LYS A 100 -85.10 -14.62 41.68
N CYS A 101 -86.17 -13.84 41.52
CA CYS A 101 -86.12 -12.38 41.62
C CYS A 101 -85.66 -11.88 43.00
N LYS A 102 -86.06 -12.53 44.10
CA LYS A 102 -85.53 -12.20 45.44
C LYS A 102 -84.03 -12.46 45.53
N SER A 103 -83.56 -13.60 45.02
CA SER A 103 -82.13 -13.95 45.01
C SER A 103 -81.32 -12.95 44.15
N GLU A 104 -81.85 -12.56 42.99
CA GLU A 104 -81.25 -11.54 42.12
C GLU A 104 -81.24 -10.15 42.77
N LEU A 105 -82.28 -9.77 43.51
CA LEU A 105 -82.37 -8.52 44.26
C LEU A 105 -81.35 -8.49 45.42
N GLU A 106 -81.26 -9.57 46.20
CA GLU A 106 -80.25 -9.69 47.28
C GLU A 106 -78.82 -9.67 46.70
N ALA A 107 -78.60 -10.33 45.56
CA ALA A 107 -77.33 -10.28 44.83
C ALA A 107 -77.06 -8.90 44.22
N ALA A 108 -78.08 -8.11 43.90
CA ALA A 108 -77.95 -6.72 43.46
C ALA A 108 -77.57 -5.80 44.64
N HIS A 109 -78.23 -5.91 45.79
CA HIS A 109 -77.85 -5.17 47.01
C HIS A 109 -76.42 -5.50 47.45
N LYS A 110 -76.05 -6.79 47.53
CA LYS A 110 -74.68 -7.22 47.81
C LYS A 110 -73.66 -6.77 46.76
N ARG A 111 -74.07 -6.35 45.55
CA ARG A 111 -73.19 -5.69 44.57
C ARG A 111 -73.12 -4.19 44.82
N ALA A 112 -74.24 -3.52 45.09
CA ALA A 112 -74.30 -2.11 45.45
C ALA A 112 -73.43 -1.81 46.68
N ASP A 113 -73.57 -2.56 47.77
CA ASP A 113 -72.79 -2.37 49.02
C ASP A 113 -71.28 -2.47 48.76
N ARG A 114 -70.86 -3.42 47.91
CA ARG A 114 -69.45 -3.59 47.53
C ARG A 114 -68.94 -2.44 46.66
N LEU A 115 -69.77 -1.92 45.76
CA LEU A 115 -69.44 -0.74 44.95
C LEU A 115 -69.35 0.52 45.83
N GLU A 116 -70.25 0.71 46.79
CA GLU A 116 -70.16 1.82 47.75
C GLU A 116 -68.90 1.74 48.61
N GLN A 117 -68.56 0.58 49.15
CA GLN A 117 -67.32 0.38 49.90
C GLN A 117 -66.08 0.66 49.04
N SER A 118 -66.09 0.21 47.78
CA SER A 118 -65.02 0.49 46.82
C SER A 118 -64.90 1.99 46.51
N ASN A 119 -66.02 2.69 46.32
CA ASN A 119 -66.02 4.12 46.04
C ASN A 119 -65.47 4.93 47.23
N ARG A 120 -65.90 4.65 48.47
CA ARG A 120 -65.38 5.32 49.67
C ARG A 120 -63.87 5.10 49.86
N LEU A 121 -63.37 3.91 49.51
CA LEU A 121 -61.93 3.63 49.51
C LEU A 121 -61.20 4.45 48.43
N LEU A 122 -61.74 4.50 47.20
CA LEU A 122 -61.16 5.27 46.10
C LEU A 122 -61.17 6.79 46.39
N GLU A 123 -62.23 7.33 46.98
CA GLU A 123 -62.31 8.73 47.43
C GLU A 123 -61.24 9.03 48.48
N THR A 124 -61.04 8.13 49.45
CA THR A 124 -59.99 8.26 50.46
C THR A 124 -58.59 8.22 49.84
N MET A 125 -58.35 7.32 48.88
CA MET A 125 -57.08 7.22 48.16
C MET A 125 -56.82 8.46 47.28
N LEU A 126 -57.84 8.97 46.60
CA LEU A 126 -57.77 10.19 45.79
C LEU A 126 -57.42 11.39 46.67
N HIS A 127 -58.13 11.59 47.78
CA HIS A 127 -57.85 12.67 48.72
C HIS A 127 -56.42 12.62 49.28
N ASN A 128 -55.95 11.42 49.65
CA ASN A 128 -54.56 11.23 50.10
C ASN A 128 -53.56 11.58 48.99
N SER A 129 -53.80 11.16 47.75
CA SER A 129 -52.96 11.52 46.60
C SER A 129 -52.97 13.02 46.28
N GLU A 130 -54.11 13.69 46.42
CA GLU A 130 -54.22 15.15 46.25
C GLU A 130 -53.45 15.92 47.34
N THR A 131 -53.53 15.49 48.60
CA THR A 131 -52.79 16.13 49.69
C THR A 131 -51.27 15.95 49.55
N GLU A 132 -50.80 14.78 49.13
CA GLU A 132 -49.38 14.57 48.80
C GLU A 132 -48.94 15.40 47.59
N LEU A 133 -49.74 15.46 46.52
CA LEU A 133 -49.43 16.29 45.35
C LEU A 133 -49.32 17.78 45.72
N ARG A 134 -50.21 18.29 46.59
CA ARG A 134 -50.13 19.66 47.13
C ARG A 134 -48.86 19.87 47.95
N ARG A 135 -48.51 18.95 48.87
CA ARG A 135 -47.28 19.01 49.67
C ARG A 135 -46.02 19.02 48.80
N THR A 136 -45.96 18.19 47.76
CA THR A 136 -44.84 18.16 46.81
C THR A 136 -44.79 19.44 45.96
N SER A 137 -45.94 19.94 45.49
CA SER A 137 -45.99 21.20 44.73
C SER A 137 -45.53 22.40 45.56
N GLU A 138 -45.84 22.42 46.86
CA GLU A 138 -45.40 23.49 47.77
C GLU A 138 -43.89 23.44 48.01
N LYS A 139 -43.33 22.27 48.33
CA LYS A 139 -41.88 22.07 48.45
C LYS A 139 -41.11 22.43 47.17
N ASN A 140 -41.65 22.06 46.00
CA ASN A 140 -41.03 22.42 44.72
C ASN A 140 -41.03 23.93 44.49
N ARG A 141 -42.07 24.65 44.96
CA ARG A 141 -42.12 26.12 44.90
C ARG A 141 -41.12 26.76 45.84
N GLU A 142 -40.98 26.24 47.07
CA GLU A 142 -39.97 26.69 48.05
C GLU A 142 -38.55 26.50 47.48
N GLN A 143 -38.23 25.32 46.96
CA GLN A 143 -36.92 25.03 46.33
C GLN A 143 -36.65 25.92 45.11
N ALA A 144 -37.67 26.20 44.29
CA ALA A 144 -37.51 27.11 43.15
C ALA A 144 -37.23 28.55 43.60
N GLN A 145 -37.84 29.00 44.69
CA GLN A 145 -37.55 30.30 45.29
C GLN A 145 -36.12 30.35 45.87
N GLU A 146 -35.73 29.37 46.69
CA GLU A 146 -34.38 29.27 47.25
C GLU A 146 -33.30 29.29 46.17
N LEU A 147 -33.51 28.55 45.08
CA LEU A 147 -32.59 28.48 43.95
C LEU A 147 -32.52 29.81 43.18
N SER A 148 -33.64 30.50 43.01
CA SER A 148 -33.69 31.85 42.43
C SER A 148 -32.95 32.88 43.30
N GLU A 149 -33.13 32.82 44.63
CA GLU A 149 -32.42 33.68 45.58
C GLU A 149 -30.91 33.39 45.61
N ALA A 150 -30.51 32.12 45.53
CA ALA A 150 -29.10 31.73 45.42
C ALA A 150 -28.46 32.23 44.12
N GLN A 151 -29.16 32.13 42.98
CA GLN A 151 -28.71 32.67 41.69
C GLN A 151 -28.65 34.20 41.67
N ALA A 152 -29.51 34.89 42.43
CA ALA A 152 -29.40 36.34 42.61
C ALA A 152 -28.14 36.71 43.43
N LYS A 153 -27.88 36.00 44.53
CA LYS A 153 -26.68 36.18 45.37
C LYS A 153 -25.38 35.88 44.61
N ILE A 154 -25.35 34.83 43.78
CA ILE A 154 -24.19 34.52 42.93
C ILE A 154 -23.90 35.68 41.97
N ARG A 155 -24.91 36.17 41.24
CA ARG A 155 -24.73 37.28 40.28
C ARG A 155 -24.28 38.58 40.95
N ASP A 156 -24.80 38.88 42.15
CA ASP A 156 -24.36 40.03 42.96
C ASP A 156 -22.89 39.88 43.41
N LEU A 157 -22.47 38.69 43.84
CA LEU A 157 -21.08 38.41 44.19
C LEU A 157 -20.14 38.43 42.98
N GLU A 158 -20.58 37.94 41.81
CA GLU A 158 -19.84 38.02 40.55
C GLU A 158 -19.66 39.48 40.09
N ALA A 159 -20.70 40.31 40.21
CA ALA A 159 -20.64 41.74 39.92
C ALA A 159 -19.62 42.43 40.85
N LYS A 160 -19.75 42.25 42.18
CA LYS A 160 -18.81 42.80 43.18
C LYS A 160 -17.37 42.33 42.97
N LEU A 161 -17.18 41.06 42.61
CA LEU A 161 -15.86 40.54 42.27
C LEU A 161 -15.31 41.21 41.01
N SER A 162 -16.13 41.44 39.99
CA SER A 162 -15.72 42.10 38.74
C SER A 162 -15.39 43.59 38.92
N GLU A 163 -16.08 44.29 39.82
CA GLU A 163 -15.82 45.68 40.17
C GLU A 163 -14.52 45.84 40.99
N SER A 164 -14.21 44.85 41.84
CA SER A 164 -12.99 44.87 42.67
C SER A 164 -11.70 44.92 41.84
N ASP A 165 -10.65 45.54 42.39
CA ASP A 165 -9.33 45.59 41.77
C ASP A 165 -8.80 44.19 41.38
N LEU A 166 -9.12 43.18 42.19
CA LEU A 166 -8.75 41.78 41.91
C LEU A 166 -9.48 41.24 40.66
N GLY A 167 -10.75 41.59 40.46
CA GLY A 167 -11.49 41.27 39.24
C GLY A 167 -10.91 41.91 38.00
N GLN A 168 -10.57 43.20 38.08
CA GLN A 168 -9.92 43.93 37.00
C GLN A 168 -8.54 43.32 36.67
N VAL A 169 -7.75 42.97 37.67
CA VAL A 169 -6.48 42.24 37.51
C VAL A 169 -6.69 40.87 36.85
N ILE A 170 -7.72 40.11 37.24
CA ILE A 170 -8.06 38.82 36.62
C ILE A 170 -8.43 39.00 35.13
N VAL A 171 -9.19 40.04 34.77
CA VAL A 171 -9.52 40.34 33.36
C VAL A 171 -8.26 40.68 32.56
N LEU A 172 -7.40 41.57 33.08
CA LEU A 172 -6.13 41.94 32.43
C LEU A 172 -5.16 40.76 32.32
N LEU A 173 -5.11 39.87 33.32
CA LEU A 173 -4.33 38.64 33.26
C LEU A 173 -4.89 37.67 32.20
N LYS A 174 -6.21 37.47 32.13
CA LYS A 174 -6.83 36.66 31.08
C LYS A 174 -6.55 37.21 29.68
N GLU A 175 -6.60 38.52 29.48
CA GLU A 175 -6.27 39.14 28.19
C GLU A 175 -4.78 38.96 27.84
N LYS A 176 -3.87 39.17 28.81
CA LYS A 176 -2.42 38.95 28.61
C LYS A 176 -2.09 37.49 28.33
N VAL A 177 -2.68 36.55 29.08
CA VAL A 177 -2.54 35.11 28.86
C VAL A 177 -3.06 34.76 27.46
N GLY A 178 -4.26 35.20 27.08
CA GLY A 178 -4.81 34.96 25.74
C GLY A 178 -3.94 35.54 24.62
N LYS A 179 -3.32 36.71 24.80
CA LYS A 179 -2.36 37.29 23.83
C LYS A 179 -1.05 36.47 23.74
N LEU A 180 -0.52 36.05 24.88
CA LEU A 180 0.70 35.22 24.95
C LEU A 180 0.47 33.83 24.36
N GLU A 181 -0.61 33.15 24.75
CA GLU A 181 -1.00 31.84 24.23
C GLU A 181 -1.22 31.90 22.72
N ASN A 182 -2.07 32.80 22.22
CA ASN A 182 -2.32 32.87 20.77
C ASN A 182 -1.09 33.27 19.97
N GLY A 183 -0.29 34.23 20.46
CA GLY A 183 0.94 34.68 19.80
C GLY A 183 2.03 33.60 19.77
N GLU A 184 2.30 32.96 20.91
CA GLU A 184 3.34 31.94 21.02
C GLU A 184 2.91 30.62 20.34
N ILE A 185 1.63 30.22 20.44
CA ILE A 185 1.11 29.07 19.69
C ILE A 185 1.18 29.33 18.18
N ALA A 186 0.88 30.54 17.70
CA ALA A 186 1.04 30.88 16.28
C ALA A 186 2.52 30.83 15.85
N ARG A 187 3.44 31.36 16.67
CA ARG A 187 4.88 31.32 16.42
C ARG A 187 5.42 29.89 16.39
N LEU A 188 5.04 29.06 17.36
CA LEU A 188 5.44 27.65 17.44
C LEU A 188 4.87 26.81 16.30
N LYS A 189 3.63 27.08 15.85
CA LYS A 189 3.06 26.45 14.65
C LYS A 189 3.85 26.82 13.39
N SER A 190 4.15 28.10 13.19
CA SER A 190 4.96 28.56 12.05
C SER A 190 6.36 27.91 12.04
N LEU A 191 7.02 27.80 13.20
CA LEU A 191 8.30 27.10 13.34
C LEU A 191 8.19 25.59 13.09
N HIS A 192 7.12 24.95 13.57
CA HIS A 192 6.85 23.53 13.31
C HIS A 192 6.67 23.26 11.80
N ASP A 193 5.90 24.11 11.11
CA ASP A 193 5.59 23.92 9.70
C ASP A 193 6.82 24.16 8.82
N ALA A 194 7.65 25.17 9.13
CA ALA A 194 8.95 25.37 8.49
C ALA A 194 9.93 24.20 8.75
N ALA A 195 10.00 23.69 9.98
CA ALA A 195 10.84 22.53 10.31
C ALA A 195 10.36 21.24 9.61
N LYS A 196 9.05 21.11 9.37
CA LYS A 196 8.46 20.02 8.60
C LYS A 196 8.83 20.11 7.11
N GLU A 197 8.77 21.30 6.52
CA GLU A 197 9.17 21.52 5.13
C GLU A 197 10.66 21.18 4.90
N GLU A 198 11.55 21.67 5.78
CA GLU A 198 12.97 21.30 5.75
C GLU A 198 13.20 19.78 5.91
N LEU A 199 12.44 19.11 6.78
CA LEU A 199 12.50 17.66 6.92
C LEU A 199 12.08 16.94 5.62
N GLU A 200 11.04 17.41 4.93
CA GLU A 200 10.63 16.86 3.63
C GLU A 200 11.70 17.09 2.53
N ILE A 201 12.36 18.26 2.52
CA ILE A 201 13.48 18.56 1.63
C ILE A 201 14.66 17.61 1.91
N VAL A 202 15.04 17.42 3.16
CA VAL A 202 16.13 16.51 3.57
C VAL A 202 15.80 15.06 3.24
N GLN A 203 14.56 14.61 3.44
CA GLN A 203 14.12 13.26 3.06
C GLN A 203 14.21 13.04 1.54
N ARG A 204 13.78 14.00 0.72
CA ARG A 204 13.88 13.95 -0.75
C ARG A 204 15.34 13.92 -1.21
N ARG A 205 16.21 14.76 -0.62
CA ARG A 205 17.66 14.73 -0.86
C ARG A 205 18.27 13.37 -0.50
N ARG A 206 17.88 12.78 0.63
CA ARG A 206 18.32 11.42 1.05
C ARG A 206 17.92 10.36 0.03
N GLN A 207 16.67 10.34 -0.44
CA GLN A 207 16.20 9.39 -1.46
C GLN A 207 17.02 9.48 -2.75
N ASN A 208 17.24 10.69 -3.27
CA ASN A 208 18.05 10.94 -4.47
C ASN A 208 19.51 10.46 -4.29
N LEU A 209 20.10 10.67 -3.10
CA LEU A 209 21.45 10.18 -2.79
C LEU A 209 21.50 8.64 -2.71
N THR A 210 20.50 8.00 -2.09
CA THR A 210 20.39 6.53 -2.06
C THR A 210 20.29 5.94 -3.47
N GLU A 211 19.45 6.51 -4.34
CA GLU A 211 19.33 6.08 -5.73
C GLU A 211 20.65 6.23 -6.51
N ARG A 212 21.35 7.36 -6.33
CA ARG A 212 22.67 7.59 -6.93
C ARG A 212 23.73 6.60 -6.44
N VAL A 213 23.73 6.26 -5.15
CA VAL A 213 24.65 5.25 -4.58
C VAL A 213 24.36 3.86 -5.14
N LEU A 214 23.09 3.49 -5.33
CA LEU A 214 22.71 2.23 -5.97
C LEU A 214 23.22 2.16 -7.42
N LYS A 215 22.96 3.20 -8.23
CA LYS A 215 23.44 3.30 -9.62
C LYS A 215 24.97 3.18 -9.73
N LEU A 216 25.71 3.87 -8.86
CA LEU A 216 27.17 3.78 -8.81
C LEU A 216 27.64 2.39 -8.35
N SER A 217 26.92 1.71 -7.45
CA SER A 217 27.23 0.33 -7.03
C SER A 217 27.06 -0.67 -8.19
N GLU A 218 26.04 -0.50 -9.01
CA GLU A 218 25.82 -1.30 -10.22
C GLU A 218 26.91 -1.05 -11.27
N GLU A 219 27.30 0.20 -11.49
CA GLU A 219 28.40 0.56 -12.40
C GLU A 219 29.74 -0.03 -11.93
N VAL A 220 30.06 0.05 -10.64
CA VAL A 220 31.25 -0.57 -10.05
C VAL A 220 31.22 -2.09 -10.21
N LYS A 221 30.08 -2.76 -9.99
CA LYS A 221 29.94 -4.21 -10.25
C LYS A 221 30.18 -4.56 -11.72
N LYS A 222 29.63 -3.77 -12.64
CA LYS A 222 29.82 -3.95 -14.09
C LYS A 222 31.30 -3.83 -14.46
N LEU A 223 31.94 -2.70 -14.10
CA LEU A 223 33.37 -2.45 -14.38
C LEU A 223 34.27 -3.50 -13.72
N SER A 224 33.93 -3.99 -12.52
CA SER A 224 34.63 -5.10 -11.88
C SER A 224 34.55 -6.39 -12.71
N SER A 225 33.37 -6.73 -13.25
CA SER A 225 33.19 -7.90 -14.11
C SER A 225 33.92 -7.78 -15.47
N GLU A 226 34.00 -6.57 -16.03
CA GLU A 226 34.76 -6.30 -17.26
C GLU A 226 36.28 -6.39 -17.01
N ASN A 227 36.77 -5.83 -15.91
CA ASN A 227 38.17 -5.95 -15.48
C ASN A 227 38.57 -7.42 -15.21
N ALA A 228 37.67 -8.23 -14.64
CA ALA A 228 37.89 -9.66 -14.47
C ALA A 228 38.06 -10.39 -15.83
N LYS A 229 37.24 -10.05 -16.83
CA LYS A 229 37.38 -10.59 -18.20
C LYS A 229 38.69 -10.16 -18.85
N PHE A 230 39.05 -8.88 -18.80
CA PHE A 230 40.32 -8.40 -19.37
C PHE A 230 41.55 -9.04 -18.72
N LYS A 231 41.51 -9.32 -17.40
CA LYS A 231 42.57 -10.08 -16.72
C LYS A 231 42.66 -11.52 -17.22
N GLN A 232 41.52 -12.18 -17.48
CA GLN A 232 41.51 -13.51 -18.08
C GLN A 232 42.07 -13.49 -19.52
N GLU A 233 41.59 -12.57 -20.36
CA GLU A 233 42.08 -12.41 -21.74
C GLU A 233 43.59 -12.11 -21.82
N LEU A 234 44.12 -11.34 -20.84
CA LEU A 234 45.54 -11.06 -20.70
C LEU A 234 46.33 -12.32 -20.33
N ASN A 235 45.87 -13.10 -19.34
CA ASN A 235 46.50 -14.37 -18.94
C ASN A 235 46.50 -15.36 -20.12
N ASP A 236 45.36 -15.57 -20.78
CA ASP A 236 45.24 -16.43 -21.96
C ASP A 236 46.20 -15.98 -23.08
N SER A 237 46.43 -14.67 -23.22
CA SER A 237 47.37 -14.12 -24.21
C SER A 237 48.83 -14.36 -23.83
N GLN A 238 49.17 -14.27 -22.54
CA GLN A 238 50.50 -14.61 -22.02
C GLN A 238 50.80 -16.11 -22.21
N GLU A 239 49.85 -16.99 -21.92
CA GLU A 239 49.99 -18.43 -22.16
C GLU A 239 50.18 -18.76 -23.65
N ARG A 240 49.39 -18.12 -24.54
CA ARG A 240 49.57 -18.25 -26.00
C ARG A 240 50.94 -17.78 -26.46
N LEU A 241 51.45 -16.68 -25.91
CA LEU A 241 52.78 -16.15 -26.24
C LEU A 241 53.88 -17.12 -25.80
N ALA A 242 53.87 -17.57 -24.54
CA ALA A 242 54.84 -18.54 -24.02
C ALA A 242 54.82 -19.87 -24.81
N ALA A 243 53.64 -20.36 -25.20
CA ALA A 243 53.50 -21.53 -26.06
C ALA A 243 53.99 -21.29 -27.50
N SER A 244 53.96 -20.05 -28.00
CA SER A 244 54.55 -19.67 -29.28
C SER A 244 56.07 -19.55 -29.21
N GLU A 245 56.61 -18.95 -28.15
CA GLU A 245 58.04 -18.82 -27.89
C GLU A 245 58.70 -20.20 -27.76
N LYS A 246 58.08 -21.11 -27.01
CA LYS A 246 58.52 -22.52 -26.91
C LYS A 246 58.59 -23.19 -28.29
N ARG A 247 57.52 -23.09 -29.10
CA ARG A 247 57.49 -23.65 -30.47
C ARG A 247 58.56 -23.03 -31.37
N ASN A 248 58.84 -21.73 -31.24
CA ASN A 248 59.92 -21.06 -31.97
C ASN A 248 61.30 -21.56 -31.53
N ALA A 249 61.52 -21.79 -30.22
CA ALA A 249 62.75 -22.36 -29.70
C ALA A 249 62.97 -23.80 -30.18
N ASP A 250 61.94 -24.65 -30.13
CA ASP A 250 61.97 -26.02 -30.63
C ASP A 250 62.26 -26.07 -32.14
N ALA A 251 61.62 -25.20 -32.94
CA ALA A 251 61.85 -25.09 -34.38
C ALA A 251 63.25 -24.56 -34.73
N ASN A 252 63.80 -23.62 -33.94
CA ASN A 252 65.18 -23.15 -34.11
C ASN A 252 66.19 -24.26 -33.81
N LYS A 253 65.98 -25.01 -32.72
CA LYS A 253 66.79 -26.20 -32.38
C LYS A 253 66.73 -27.26 -33.49
N GLU A 254 65.56 -27.53 -34.06
CA GLU A 254 65.43 -28.43 -35.21
C GLU A 254 66.24 -27.92 -36.42
N ARG A 255 66.12 -26.64 -36.77
CA ARG A 255 66.91 -26.00 -37.84
C ARG A 255 68.42 -26.13 -37.61
N GLU A 256 68.89 -25.93 -36.38
CA GLU A 256 70.30 -26.13 -36.02
C GLU A 256 70.74 -27.59 -36.23
N THR A 257 69.96 -28.58 -35.77
CA THR A 257 70.30 -29.99 -36.00
C THR A 257 70.29 -30.37 -37.49
N MET A 258 69.39 -29.78 -38.28
CA MET A 258 69.33 -29.99 -39.73
C MET A 258 70.50 -29.29 -40.47
N ALA A 259 70.92 -28.12 -40.01
CA ALA A 259 72.12 -27.44 -40.51
C ALA A 259 73.39 -28.22 -40.16
N GLU A 260 73.48 -28.78 -38.96
CA GLU A 260 74.57 -29.68 -38.53
C GLU A 260 74.61 -30.95 -39.38
N ARG A 261 73.47 -31.63 -39.58
CA ARG A 261 73.37 -32.78 -40.49
C ARG A 261 73.82 -32.42 -41.91
N LYS A 262 73.39 -31.27 -42.43
CA LYS A 262 73.79 -30.78 -43.77
C LYS A 262 75.30 -30.53 -43.86
N ARG A 263 75.91 -29.89 -42.86
CA ARG A 263 77.38 -29.68 -42.77
C ARG A 263 78.11 -31.03 -42.75
N ASN A 264 77.67 -31.98 -41.94
CA ASN A 264 78.26 -33.32 -41.89
C ASN A 264 78.12 -34.10 -43.22
N CYS A 265 76.99 -33.99 -43.91
CA CYS A 265 76.82 -34.56 -45.25
C CYS A 265 77.74 -33.88 -46.29
N GLN A 266 77.90 -32.56 -46.23
CA GLN A 266 78.83 -31.83 -47.11
C GLN A 266 80.28 -32.25 -46.86
N VAL A 267 80.73 -32.37 -45.60
CA VAL A 267 82.07 -32.86 -45.25
C VAL A 267 82.27 -34.30 -45.76
N LYS A 268 81.32 -35.21 -45.52
CA LYS A 268 81.37 -36.58 -46.04
C LYS A 268 81.46 -36.61 -47.58
N MET A 269 80.71 -35.77 -48.27
CA MET A 269 80.76 -35.65 -49.74
C MET A 269 82.11 -35.11 -50.23
N ILE A 270 82.70 -34.13 -49.54
CA ILE A 270 84.03 -33.59 -49.87
C ILE A 270 85.11 -34.68 -49.67
N LEU A 271 85.08 -35.39 -48.53
CA LEU A 271 85.99 -36.50 -48.26
C LEU A 271 85.83 -37.65 -49.28
N PHE A 272 84.59 -37.97 -49.66
CA PHE A 272 84.31 -38.97 -50.70
C PHE A 272 84.86 -38.53 -52.08
N LYS A 273 84.62 -37.28 -52.48
CA LYS A 273 85.18 -36.73 -53.73
C LYS A 273 86.71 -36.72 -53.73
N ARG A 274 87.33 -36.35 -52.60
CA ARG A 274 88.78 -36.39 -52.42
C ARG A 274 89.32 -37.81 -52.55
N LYS A 275 88.71 -38.78 -51.85
CA LYS A 275 89.10 -40.20 -51.96
C LYS A 275 88.95 -40.70 -53.40
N LEU A 276 87.83 -40.41 -54.06
CA LEU A 276 87.60 -40.78 -55.45
C LEU A 276 88.67 -40.17 -56.38
N PHE A 277 89.07 -38.93 -56.15
CA PHE A 277 90.14 -38.26 -56.90
C PHE A 277 91.53 -38.88 -56.61
N GLU A 278 91.81 -39.27 -55.36
CA GLU A 278 93.03 -39.99 -54.97
C GLU A 278 93.07 -41.41 -55.56
N ASP A 279 91.93 -42.12 -55.64
CA ASP A 279 91.80 -43.43 -56.27
C ASP A 279 91.92 -43.32 -57.81
N ILE A 280 91.32 -42.31 -58.44
CA ILE A 280 91.48 -42.00 -59.88
C ILE A 280 92.94 -41.67 -60.20
N ASN A 281 93.59 -40.78 -59.44
CA ASN A 281 94.99 -40.42 -59.68
C ASN A 281 95.94 -41.60 -59.46
N ARG A 282 95.62 -42.52 -58.54
CA ARG A 282 96.37 -43.77 -58.36
C ARG A 282 96.23 -44.65 -59.59
N PHE A 283 95.01 -44.86 -60.08
CA PHE A 283 94.73 -45.62 -61.31
C PHE A 283 95.42 -44.99 -62.54
N VAL A 284 95.35 -43.66 -62.70
CA VAL A 284 96.04 -42.94 -63.78
C VAL A 284 97.57 -43.05 -63.63
N GLY A 285 98.11 -43.01 -62.41
CA GLY A 285 99.54 -43.21 -62.14
C GLY A 285 100.02 -44.67 -62.19
N GLU A 286 99.11 -45.63 -62.19
CA GLU A 286 99.37 -47.04 -62.50
C GLU A 286 99.37 -47.22 -64.03
N MET A 287 98.34 -46.72 -64.72
CA MET A 287 98.28 -46.67 -66.19
C MET A 287 99.45 -45.90 -66.82
N SER A 288 99.90 -44.80 -66.22
CA SER A 288 101.06 -44.05 -66.72
C SER A 288 102.38 -44.79 -66.51
N ARG A 289 102.47 -45.69 -65.51
CA ARG A 289 103.62 -46.59 -65.33
C ARG A 289 103.63 -47.79 -66.29
N GLU A 290 102.52 -48.06 -66.97
CA GLU A 290 102.46 -48.98 -68.11
C GLU A 290 102.73 -48.27 -69.45
N ILE A 291 102.89 -46.93 -69.47
CA ILE A 291 103.00 -46.10 -70.69
C ILE A 291 104.11 -45.04 -70.58
N GLU A 292 105.34 -45.49 -70.27
CA GLU A 292 106.62 -44.84 -70.60
C GLU A 292 107.53 -45.98 -71.09
N GLU A 293 108.04 -46.07 -72.31
CA GLU A 293 108.40 -45.14 -73.40
C GLU A 293 108.04 -45.78 -74.78
N PRO A 294 108.20 -45.15 -75.98
CA PRO A 294 108.77 -43.82 -76.26
C PRO A 294 108.05 -42.94 -77.34
N LYS A 295 108.48 -41.67 -77.40
CA LYS A 295 108.65 -40.80 -78.60
C LYS A 295 107.45 -40.23 -79.40
N ALA A 296 107.69 -38.98 -79.80
CA ALA A 296 107.42 -38.32 -81.09
C ALA A 296 106.18 -37.39 -81.25
N GLU A 297 106.53 -36.18 -81.72
CA GLU A 297 105.89 -35.40 -82.81
C GLU A 297 104.54 -34.67 -82.60
N SER A 298 104.68 -33.35 -82.42
CA SER A 298 103.99 -32.25 -83.13
C SER A 298 102.64 -32.51 -83.84
N GLY A 299 101.60 -31.75 -83.44
CA GLY A 299 100.34 -31.64 -84.18
C GLY A 299 99.53 -30.39 -83.83
N THR A 300 99.30 -29.53 -84.82
CA THR A 300 98.51 -28.28 -84.84
C THR A 300 97.02 -28.40 -84.44
N LEU A 301 96.49 -27.33 -83.81
CA LEU A 301 95.18 -26.63 -84.01
C LEU A 301 93.97 -27.40 -84.60
N PRO A 302 92.71 -27.19 -84.13
CA PRO A 302 92.07 -25.86 -84.30
C PRO A 302 90.95 -25.41 -83.31
N ASN A 303 90.44 -24.23 -83.64
CA ASN A 303 89.32 -23.43 -83.09
C ASN A 303 87.91 -24.04 -83.34
N LEU A 304 86.85 -23.43 -82.76
CA LEU A 304 85.36 -23.54 -82.97
C LEU A 304 84.59 -23.91 -81.66
N THR A 305 83.89 -23.03 -80.93
CA THR A 305 82.68 -22.16 -81.15
C THR A 305 81.36 -22.73 -80.60
N ARG A 306 80.51 -21.84 -80.04
CA ARG A 306 79.02 -21.93 -79.86
C ARG A 306 78.49 -23.01 -78.90
N SER A 307 77.26 -22.95 -78.37
CA SER A 307 76.27 -21.88 -78.06
C SER A 307 75.09 -22.50 -77.29
N ALA A 308 74.46 -21.77 -76.36
CA ALA A 308 73.01 -21.68 -76.09
C ALA A 308 72.81 -21.05 -74.68
N LEU A 309 72.13 -19.91 -74.44
CA LEU A 309 70.72 -19.54 -74.69
C LEU A 309 69.68 -20.44 -73.99
N VAL A 310 69.17 -19.97 -72.85
CA VAL A 310 67.72 -19.89 -72.56
C VAL A 310 67.46 -18.56 -71.82
N GLU A 311 66.38 -17.89 -72.19
CA GLU A 311 65.97 -16.54 -71.76
C GLU A 311 64.62 -16.58 -70.99
N ILE A 312 64.35 -15.55 -70.17
CA ILE A 312 62.99 -15.01 -69.85
C ILE A 312 62.10 -15.92 -68.94
N PRO A 313 61.10 -15.42 -68.13
CA PRO A 313 60.49 -14.07 -68.06
C PRO A 313 60.48 -13.33 -66.68
N PRO A 314 60.01 -12.06 -66.65
CA PRO A 314 59.60 -11.30 -65.44
C PRO A 314 58.13 -11.64 -65.03
N VAL A 315 57.34 -10.70 -64.42
CA VAL A 315 55.90 -10.81 -63.97
C VAL A 315 55.76 -11.32 -62.50
N LEU A 316 54.98 -10.77 -61.52
CA LEU A 316 53.98 -9.68 -61.43
C LEU A 316 53.87 -9.03 -60.01
N LYS A 317 53.78 -7.68 -59.93
CA LYS A 317 53.01 -6.74 -59.04
C LYS A 317 52.37 -7.15 -57.67
N LYS A 318 52.18 -6.08 -56.85
CA LYS A 318 51.35 -5.89 -55.62
C LYS A 318 52.04 -6.38 -54.33
N ARG A 319 51.90 -5.71 -53.18
CA ARG A 319 50.87 -4.74 -52.75
C ARG A 319 51.49 -3.72 -51.77
N THR A 320 51.23 -2.43 -51.94
CA THR A 320 51.27 -1.48 -50.82
C THR A 320 50.19 -1.87 -49.82
N LEU A 321 50.52 -1.87 -48.53
CA LEU A 321 49.54 -2.01 -47.46
C LEU A 321 49.84 -0.90 -46.46
N ASN A 322 49.03 0.16 -46.52
CA ASN A 322 48.98 1.17 -45.48
C ASN A 322 48.68 0.45 -44.16
N GLN A 323 49.49 0.68 -43.12
CA GLN A 323 49.03 0.46 -41.76
C GLN A 323 48.64 1.81 -41.17
N GLU A 324 47.44 2.25 -41.54
CA GLU A 324 46.68 3.25 -40.80
C GLU A 324 46.41 2.70 -39.40
N PHE A 325 47.20 3.09 -38.41
CA PHE A 325 46.68 3.15 -37.04
C PHE A 325 45.86 4.44 -36.93
N GLY A 326 44.57 4.31 -37.23
CA GLY A 326 43.63 5.42 -37.13
C GLY A 326 43.54 5.92 -35.69
N SER A 327 43.86 7.20 -35.49
CA SER A 327 43.39 7.96 -34.34
C SER A 327 41.87 7.89 -34.29
N LYS A 328 41.33 7.15 -33.31
CA LYS A 328 39.92 7.30 -32.94
C LYS A 328 39.75 8.52 -32.05
N ASP A 329 39.71 9.68 -32.71
CA ASP A 329 38.98 10.82 -32.18
C ASP A 329 37.49 10.46 -32.07
N GLY A 330 36.81 11.08 -31.09
CA GLY A 330 35.37 10.90 -30.84
C GLY A 330 35.09 9.74 -29.87
N SER A 331 34.76 9.98 -28.60
CA SER A 331 33.85 11.04 -28.15
C SER A 331 34.20 11.59 -26.78
N ALA A 332 34.91 12.72 -26.75
CA ALA A 332 34.85 13.61 -25.60
C ALA A 332 33.41 14.15 -25.51
N LYS A 333 32.59 13.58 -24.63
CA LYS A 333 31.34 14.22 -24.21
C LYS A 333 31.71 15.55 -23.58
N LYS A 334 31.44 16.65 -24.28
CA LYS A 334 31.29 17.98 -23.67
C LYS A 334 30.20 17.85 -22.61
N VAL A 335 30.61 17.60 -21.37
CA VAL A 335 29.80 17.94 -20.19
C VAL A 335 29.70 19.45 -20.24
N LYS A 336 28.50 19.96 -20.57
CA LYS A 336 28.22 21.39 -20.45
C LYS A 336 28.53 21.79 -19.00
N PRO A 337 29.25 22.89 -18.73
CA PRO A 337 29.14 23.50 -17.41
C PRO A 337 27.67 23.86 -17.22
N ASN A 338 27.03 23.27 -16.22
CA ASN A 338 25.66 23.65 -15.88
C ASN A 338 25.77 24.93 -15.05
N GLU A 339 25.82 26.07 -15.75
CA GLU A 339 25.58 27.39 -15.17
C GLU A 339 24.16 27.43 -14.62
N SER A 340 24.04 27.11 -13.33
CA SER A 340 22.91 27.49 -12.48
C SER A 340 23.34 27.38 -11.01
N VAL A 341 24.45 28.05 -10.67
CA VAL A 341 24.66 28.51 -9.29
C VAL A 341 23.86 29.80 -9.19
N GLU A 342 22.55 29.67 -8.99
CA GLU A 342 21.76 30.79 -8.50
C GLU A 342 22.23 31.10 -7.08
N GLU A 343 22.60 32.35 -6.87
CA GLU A 343 22.78 32.92 -5.56
C GLU A 343 21.47 32.79 -4.76
N ILE A 344 21.55 32.26 -3.55
CA ILE A 344 20.61 32.65 -2.49
C ILE A 344 21.46 33.21 -1.35
N TYR A 345 21.64 34.53 -1.40
CA TYR A 345 22.12 35.36 -0.30
C TYR A 345 21.05 35.44 0.80
N LEU A 346 21.49 35.42 2.07
CA LEU A 346 20.77 35.91 3.26
C LEU A 346 19.48 35.12 3.64
N SER A 347 19.15 34.90 4.91
CA SER A 347 19.28 35.82 6.05
C SER A 347 19.20 35.10 7.40
#